data_AF-A0A060YSA8-F1
#
_entry.id   AF-A0A060YSA8-F1
#
_cell.length_a   1.000
_cell.length_b   1.000
_cell.length_c   1.000
_cell.angle_alpha   90.00
_cell.angle_beta   90.00
_cell.angle_gamma   90.00
#
_symmetry.space_group_name_H-M   'P 1'
#
loop_
_entity.id
_entity.type
_entity.pdbx_description
1 polymer ?
#
loop_
_entity_poly.entity_id
_entity_poly.type
_entity_poly.pdbx_seq_one_letter_code
_entity_poly.pdbx_strand_id
1 'polypeptide(L)'
;HEDQGLTKDYATSPLHRFKKPGSKNYNNIYPPSGTLHLSNIPPAVGEEDLKALFSSSGASVTAFKFFQKDRKMALIQMSSVEEAVESLIEFHNHDLGDNHHLRVSFSKSTI
;
A
#
# COMPACT_ATOMS: atom_id res chain seq x y z
N HIS A 1 11.45 -5.70 -35.69
CA HIS A 1 11.84 -5.06 -34.42
C HIS A 1 10.82 -5.47 -33.39
N GLU A 2 11.19 -6.34 -32.45
CA GLU A 2 10.34 -6.66 -31.30
C GLU A 2 10.36 -5.46 -30.34
N ASP A 3 9.21 -5.13 -29.78
CA ASP A 3 9.08 -4.12 -28.74
C ASP A 3 9.86 -4.58 -27.50
N GLN A 4 10.86 -3.80 -27.10
CA GLN A 4 11.67 -4.09 -25.89
C GLN A 4 10.88 -3.85 -24.59
N GLY A 5 9.63 -3.39 -24.67
CA GLY A 5 8.76 -3.18 -23.51
C GLY A 5 9.19 -2.01 -22.62
N LEU A 6 10.06 -1.13 -23.13
CA LEU A 6 10.58 0.03 -22.41
C LEU A 6 9.61 1.22 -22.38
N THR A 7 8.56 1.18 -23.20
CA THR A 7 7.48 2.17 -23.20
C THR A 7 6.17 1.50 -22.80
N LYS A 8 5.41 2.12 -21.90
CA LYS A 8 4.10 1.60 -21.50
C LYS A 8 3.11 2.74 -21.26
N ASP A 9 1.93 2.63 -21.85
CA ASP A 9 0.83 3.58 -21.65
C ASP A 9 -0.01 3.17 -20.43
N TYR A 10 -0.16 4.11 -19.49
CA TYR A 10 -1.00 3.97 -18.31
C TYR A 10 -2.12 5.02 -18.25
N ALA A 11 -2.33 5.86 -19.28
CA ALA A 11 -3.27 6.98 -19.25
C ALA A 11 -4.69 6.57 -18.82
N THR A 12 -5.13 5.37 -19.23
CA THR A 12 -6.46 4.82 -18.91
C THR A 12 -6.47 3.84 -17.73
N SER A 13 -5.35 3.64 -17.04
CA SER A 13 -5.21 2.64 -15.97
C SER A 13 -6.30 2.77 -14.90
N PRO A 14 -7.06 1.70 -14.60
CA PRO A 14 -8.12 1.74 -13.57
C PRO A 14 -7.56 2.00 -12.16
N LEU A 15 -6.25 1.88 -11.99
CA LEU A 15 -5.54 1.99 -10.71
C LEU A 15 -5.14 3.43 -10.35
N HIS A 16 -5.35 4.39 -11.26
CA HIS A 16 -5.07 5.79 -10.98
C HIS A 16 -5.88 6.32 -9.80
N ARG A 17 -5.17 6.72 -8.74
CA ARG A 17 -5.78 7.22 -7.48
C ARG A 17 -6.41 8.61 -7.61
N PHE A 18 -6.12 9.35 -8.69
CA PHE A 18 -6.49 10.75 -8.86
C PHE A 18 -7.39 11.00 -10.09
N LYS A 19 -8.07 9.98 -10.59
CA LYS A 19 -8.99 10.11 -11.74
C LYS A 19 -10.24 10.95 -11.46
N LYS A 20 -10.74 10.91 -10.22
CA LYS A 20 -11.99 11.58 -9.84
C LYS A 20 -11.68 12.93 -9.20
N PRO A 21 -12.09 14.07 -9.82
CA PRO A 21 -11.96 15.39 -9.21
C PRO A 21 -12.64 15.43 -7.83
N GLY A 22 -12.00 16.10 -6.86
CA GLY A 22 -12.51 16.20 -5.49
C GLY A 22 -12.45 14.89 -4.68
N SER A 23 -11.78 13.84 -5.17
CA SER A 23 -11.56 12.62 -4.39
C SER A 23 -10.79 12.91 -3.10
N LYS A 24 -11.17 12.23 -2.00
CA LYS A 24 -10.44 12.31 -0.73
C LYS A 24 -8.96 11.89 -0.85
N ASN A 25 -8.61 11.15 -1.91
CA ASN A 25 -7.22 10.76 -2.18
C ASN A 25 -6.26 11.95 -2.27
N TYR A 26 -6.71 13.11 -2.79
CA TYR A 26 -5.90 14.32 -2.85
C TYR A 26 -5.49 14.85 -1.47
N ASN A 27 -6.31 14.60 -0.44
CA ASN A 27 -6.02 15.01 0.94
C ASN A 27 -5.08 14.01 1.66
N ASN A 28 -4.80 12.87 1.03
CA ASN A 28 -4.02 11.76 1.60
C ASN A 28 -2.68 11.58 0.87
N ILE A 29 -2.14 12.65 0.28
CA ILE A 29 -0.79 12.69 -0.28
C ILE A 29 0.15 13.18 0.82
N TYR A 30 1.00 12.29 1.32
CA TYR A 30 1.93 12.56 2.41
C TYR A 30 3.37 12.32 1.97
N PRO A 31 4.35 13.04 2.56
CA PRO A 31 5.75 12.78 2.27
C PRO A 31 6.12 11.34 2.66
N PRO A 32 7.18 10.77 2.07
CA PRO A 32 7.72 9.48 2.49
C PRO A 32 7.96 9.43 4.00
N SER A 33 7.56 8.33 4.63
CA SER A 33 7.74 8.07 6.05
C SER A 33 7.91 6.56 6.28
N GLY A 34 8.46 6.17 7.43
CA GLY A 34 8.59 4.75 7.81
C GLY A 34 7.25 4.07 8.11
N THR A 35 6.14 4.82 8.14
CA THR A 35 4.80 4.29 8.44
C THR A 35 3.91 4.35 7.21
N LEU A 36 3.36 3.20 6.84
CA LEU A 36 2.42 3.03 5.74
C LEU A 36 1.00 2.84 6.27
N HIS A 37 0.06 3.47 5.58
CA HIS A 37 -1.37 3.24 5.72
C HIS A 37 -1.83 2.24 4.67
N LEU A 38 -2.41 1.15 5.15
CA LEU A 38 -2.98 0.07 4.37
C LEU A 38 -4.51 0.20 4.33
N SER A 39 -5.12 -0.05 3.17
CA SER A 39 -6.57 -0.06 3.03
C SER A 39 -7.03 -1.06 1.97
N ASN A 40 -8.33 -1.35 1.99
CA ASN A 40 -8.97 -2.37 1.15
C ASN A 40 -8.53 -3.80 1.52
N ILE A 41 -8.28 -4.02 2.82
CA ILE A 41 -7.91 -5.34 3.36
C ILE A 41 -9.19 -6.19 3.46
N PRO A 42 -9.23 -7.40 2.88
CA PRO A 42 -10.38 -8.30 2.99
C PRO A 42 -10.47 -8.91 4.41
N PRO A 43 -11.67 -9.31 4.87
CA PRO A 43 -11.85 -9.84 6.24
C PRO A 43 -11.04 -11.09 6.56
N ALA A 44 -10.68 -11.88 5.55
CA ALA A 44 -9.91 -13.11 5.70
C ALA A 44 -8.41 -12.86 5.96
N VAL A 45 -7.90 -11.67 5.64
CA VAL A 45 -6.48 -11.32 5.81
C VAL A 45 -6.23 -10.75 7.20
N GLY A 46 -5.38 -11.43 7.95
CA GLY A 46 -4.98 -11.11 9.30
C GLY A 46 -3.74 -10.21 9.39
N GLU A 47 -3.35 -9.93 10.63
CA GLU A 47 -2.14 -9.16 10.93
C GLU A 47 -0.87 -9.90 10.50
N GLU A 48 -0.79 -11.19 10.83
CA GLU A 48 0.37 -12.02 10.53
C GLU A 48 0.56 -12.20 9.01
N ASP A 49 -0.53 -12.28 8.23
CA ASP A 49 -0.48 -12.33 6.78
C ASP A 49 0.13 -11.05 6.20
N LEU A 50 -0.26 -9.88 6.71
CA LEU A 50 0.27 -8.60 6.26
C LEU A 50 1.71 -8.38 6.70
N LYS A 51 2.07 -8.77 7.93
CA LYS A 51 3.48 -8.72 8.36
C LYS A 51 4.35 -9.63 7.50
N ALA A 52 3.91 -10.86 7.25
CA ALA A 52 4.64 -11.80 6.41
C ALA A 52 4.80 -11.28 4.97
N LEU A 53 3.73 -10.69 4.40
CA LEU A 53 3.78 -10.06 3.09
C LEU A 53 4.82 -8.92 3.05
N PHE A 54 4.76 -7.98 4.00
CA PHE A 54 5.70 -6.86 4.00
C PHE A 54 7.13 -7.28 4.33
N SER A 55 7.33 -8.34 5.12
CA SER A 55 8.66 -8.90 5.35
C SER A 55 9.21 -9.69 4.15
N SER A 56 8.38 -10.10 3.19
CA SER A 56 8.86 -10.83 2.01
C SER A 56 9.66 -9.96 1.04
N SER A 57 9.55 -8.63 1.12
CA SER A 57 10.41 -7.68 0.39
C SER A 57 11.79 -7.50 1.03
N GLY A 58 12.04 -8.12 2.20
CA GLY A 58 13.23 -7.89 3.02
C GLY A 58 13.06 -6.77 4.05
N ALA A 59 11.90 -6.10 4.07
CA ALA A 59 11.64 -5.04 5.04
C ALA A 59 11.44 -5.57 6.46
N SER A 60 11.93 -4.80 7.44
CA SER A 60 11.79 -5.12 8.86
C SER A 60 10.55 -4.43 9.43
N VAL A 61 9.49 -5.20 9.67
CA VAL A 61 8.25 -4.67 10.28
C VAL A 61 8.46 -4.45 11.78
N THR A 62 8.42 -3.18 12.22
CA THR A 62 8.66 -2.78 13.61
C THR A 62 7.39 -2.61 14.41
N ALA A 63 6.27 -2.25 13.76
CA ALA A 63 4.97 -2.14 14.41
C ALA A 63 3.82 -2.36 13.42
N PHE A 64 2.67 -2.81 13.92
CA PHE A 64 1.45 -2.99 13.16
C PHE A 64 0.24 -2.65 14.02
N LYS A 65 -0.81 -2.07 13.41
CA LYS A 65 -2.06 -1.75 14.10
C LYS A 65 -3.24 -1.72 13.14
N PHE A 66 -4.22 -2.60 13.35
CA PHE A 66 -5.54 -2.45 12.71
C PHE A 66 -6.30 -1.24 13.26
N PHE A 67 -7.10 -0.59 12.42
CA PHE A 67 -8.09 0.37 12.91
C PHE A 67 -9.27 -0.36 13.55
N GLN A 68 -9.69 0.08 14.73
CA GLN A 68 -10.66 -0.63 15.57
C GLN A 68 -12.07 -0.71 14.97
N LYS A 69 -12.44 0.22 14.09
CA LYS A 69 -13.81 0.36 13.58
C LYS A 69 -14.12 -0.64 12.46
N ASP A 70 -13.16 -0.89 11.57
CA ASP A 70 -13.20 -1.93 10.56
C ASP A 70 -11.77 -2.40 10.23
N ARG A 71 -11.52 -3.71 10.27
CA ARG A 71 -10.22 -4.32 9.90
C ARG A 71 -9.90 -4.22 8.40
N LYS A 72 -10.57 -3.29 7.70
CA LYS A 72 -10.34 -2.95 6.29
C LYS A 72 -9.14 -2.04 6.10
N MET A 73 -8.64 -1.45 7.18
CA MET A 73 -7.52 -0.54 7.20
C MET A 73 -6.56 -0.87 8.35
N ALA A 74 -5.28 -0.60 8.14
CA ALA A 74 -4.24 -0.75 9.15
C ALA A 74 -3.13 0.29 8.97
N LEU A 75 -2.33 0.47 10.01
CA LEU A 75 -0.99 1.05 9.94
C LEU A 75 0.04 -0.06 10.05
N ILE A 76 1.09 0.03 9.25
CA ILE A 76 2.28 -0.82 9.35
C ILE A 76 3.53 0.06 9.31
N GLN A 77 4.50 -0.23 10.16
CA GLN A 77 5.72 0.55 10.29
C GLN A 77 6.94 -0.30 9.95
N MET A 78 7.75 0.17 9.01
CA MET A 78 9.04 -0.43 8.64
C MET A 78 10.15 0.12 9.53
N SER A 79 11.37 -0.41 9.41
CA SER A 79 12.51 0.07 10.19
C SER A 79 13.09 1.38 9.67
N SER A 80 12.89 1.67 8.37
CA SER A 80 13.38 2.87 7.71
C SER A 80 12.37 3.44 6.70
N VAL A 81 12.61 4.69 6.28
CA VAL A 81 11.81 5.32 5.19
C VAL A 81 12.08 4.62 3.86
N GLU A 82 13.30 4.15 3.63
CA GLU A 82 13.70 3.44 2.42
C GLU A 82 12.91 2.14 2.25
N GLU A 83 12.89 1.29 3.28
CA GLU A 83 12.11 0.05 3.28
C GLU A 83 10.61 0.31 3.06
N ALA A 84 10.07 1.40 3.62
CA ALA A 84 8.68 1.78 3.43
C ALA A 84 8.39 2.25 2.00
N VAL A 85 9.32 2.95 1.35
CA VAL A 85 9.21 3.34 -0.06
C VAL A 85 9.23 2.10 -0.96
N GLU A 86 10.18 1.18 -0.75
CA GLU A 86 10.29 -0.06 -1.51
C GLU A 86 9.03 -0.92 -1.37
N SER A 87 8.58 -1.13 -0.12
CA SER A 87 7.36 -1.89 0.16
C SER A 87 6.10 -1.25 -0.44
N LEU A 88 6.04 0.08 -0.51
CA LEU A 88 4.92 0.77 -1.19
C LEU A 88 4.94 0.51 -2.69
N ILE A 89 6.12 0.57 -3.33
CA ILE A 89 6.27 0.32 -4.77
C ILE A 89 5.87 -1.12 -5.10
N GLU A 90 6.33 -2.09 -4.28
CA GLU A 90 6.10 -3.52 -4.51
C GLU A 90 4.67 -3.95 -4.24
N PHE A 91 4.08 -3.52 -3.11
CA PHE A 91 2.80 -4.05 -2.65
C PHE A 91 1.60 -3.17 -2.96
N HIS A 92 1.78 -1.97 -3.52
CA HIS A 92 0.62 -1.23 -4.00
C HIS A 92 -0.03 -1.97 -5.17
N ASN A 93 -1.33 -2.24 -5.03
CA ASN A 93 -2.12 -3.04 -5.96
C ASN A 93 -1.83 -4.55 -5.93
N HIS A 94 -1.17 -5.04 -4.88
CA HIS A 94 -1.06 -6.49 -4.63
C HIS A 94 -2.45 -7.10 -4.46
N ASP A 95 -2.72 -8.24 -5.10
CA ASP A 95 -4.00 -8.95 -5.00
C ASP A 95 -4.05 -9.77 -3.71
N LEU A 96 -5.02 -9.47 -2.85
CA LEU A 96 -5.27 -10.17 -1.59
C LEU A 96 -6.42 -11.19 -1.71
N GLY A 97 -6.88 -11.49 -2.93
CA GLY A 97 -8.02 -12.36 -3.20
C GLY A 97 -9.35 -11.61 -3.19
N ASP A 98 -10.42 -12.28 -3.65
CA ASP A 98 -11.78 -11.73 -3.72
C ASP A 98 -11.87 -10.33 -4.37
N ASN A 99 -11.04 -10.07 -5.39
CA ASN A 99 -10.94 -8.79 -6.08
C ASN A 99 -10.50 -7.62 -5.17
N HIS A 100 -9.91 -7.91 -4.01
CA HIS A 100 -9.35 -6.91 -3.09
C HIS A 100 -7.88 -6.65 -3.42
N HIS A 101 -7.63 -5.52 -4.06
CA HIS A 101 -6.27 -5.05 -4.31
C HIS A 101 -5.83 -4.13 -3.17
N LEU A 102 -4.69 -4.43 -2.57
CA LEU A 102 -4.13 -3.66 -1.46
C LEU A 102 -3.80 -2.23 -1.88
N ARG A 103 -4.25 -1.26 -1.08
CA ARG A 103 -3.92 0.14 -1.29
C ARG A 103 -2.96 0.62 -0.22
N VAL A 104 -1.77 1.01 -0.65
CA VAL A 104 -0.67 1.45 0.21
C VAL A 104 -0.42 2.95 -0.01
N SER A 105 -0.26 3.72 1.06
CA SER A 105 0.17 5.12 1.02
C SER A 105 0.98 5.42 2.26
N PHE A 106 1.84 6.45 2.24
CA PHE A 106 2.45 6.95 3.46
C PHE A 106 1.39 7.42 4.46
N SER A 107 1.74 7.40 5.74
CA SER A 107 0.92 7.89 6.85
C SER A 107 1.58 9.09 7.53
N LYS A 108 0.75 10.03 7.99
CA LYS A 108 1.17 11.09 8.93
C LYS A 108 1.21 10.61 10.38
N SER A 109 0.45 9.56 10.67
CA SER A 109 0.36 8.96 12.00
C SER A 109 1.45 7.92 12.17
N THR A 110 2.08 7.91 13.34
CA THR A 110 2.92 6.82 13.83
C THR A 110 2.07 5.84 14.64
N ILE A 111 2.59 4.63 14.85
CA ILE A 111 1.95 3.59 15.66
C ILE A 111 2.29 3.78 17.14
#